data_AF-A0A5J5UHF9-F1
#
_entry.id   AF-A0A5J5UHF9-F1
#
_cell.length_a   1.000
_cell.length_b   1.000
_cell.length_c   1.000
_cell.angle_alpha   90.00
_cell.angle_beta   90.00
_cell.angle_gamma   90.00
#
_symmetry.space_group_name_H-M   'P 1'
#
loop_
_entity.id
_entity.type
_entity.pdbx_description
1 polymer ?
#
loop_
_entity_poly.entity_id
_entity_poly.type
_entity_poly.pdbx_seq_one_letter_code
_entity_poly.pdbx_strand_id
1 'polypeptide(L)'
;MVSPTNFLLHAFLWLALAATAFSLSPNFYHNVCPQALPAIKRVVEAAVHKERRMGASLLRLHFHDCFVNGCDGSLLLDSTSSFETEKNARGNLNSVRGFEVVDQIKAEVDRVCGRPVVSCADILAVAARDSVVALGGPIWKVRLGRRDSTTASRTLADTVLPSASMDLPALINNFKNQGLNKRDLVALSGGHTIGLSQCLIFRNRIYNATNIDPAFAKERRATCPRTGGNTNLAPFDPTPARFDTAYFKNLVKERGLLTSDQALFSGGSTDKLVETYSKNPNVFWVDFGKSMIKMGNIKPLTGKQGQIRVNCRKVN
;
A
#
# COMPACT_ATOMS: atom_id res chain seq x y z
N MET A 1 -51.16 34.73 -3.60
CA MET A 1 -51.06 33.47 -2.83
C MET A 1 -50.16 32.52 -3.59
N VAL A 2 -48.90 32.38 -3.16
CA VAL A 2 -47.97 31.43 -3.77
C VAL A 2 -48.33 30.04 -3.24
N SER A 3 -48.60 29.10 -4.15
CA SER A 3 -49.02 27.74 -3.79
C SER A 3 -47.98 27.06 -2.87
N PRO A 4 -48.38 26.39 -1.77
CA PRO A 4 -47.47 25.68 -0.87
C PRO A 4 -46.60 24.62 -1.58
N THR A 5 -47.09 24.12 -2.72
CA THR A 5 -46.38 23.14 -3.57
C THR A 5 -45.13 23.71 -4.25
N ASN A 6 -45.10 25.02 -4.55
CA ASN A 6 -43.93 25.64 -5.19
C ASN A 6 -42.77 25.85 -4.20
N PHE A 7 -43.02 26.01 -2.90
CA PHE A 7 -41.96 26.14 -1.90
C PHE A 7 -41.22 24.81 -1.64
N LEU A 8 -41.93 23.68 -1.68
CA LEU A 8 -41.35 22.35 -1.46
C LEU A 8 -40.46 21.87 -2.63
N LEU A 9 -40.85 22.20 -3.87
CA LEU A 9 -40.05 21.89 -5.07
C LEU A 9 -38.73 22.67 -5.13
N HIS A 10 -38.71 23.92 -4.64
CA HIS A 10 -37.49 24.72 -4.60
C HIS A 10 -36.56 24.29 -3.46
N ALA A 11 -37.10 23.84 -2.32
CA ALA A 11 -36.31 23.26 -1.23
C ALA A 11 -35.61 21.94 -1.65
N PHE A 12 -36.29 21.08 -2.41
CA PHE A 12 -35.69 19.85 -2.95
C PHE A 12 -34.61 20.11 -4.02
N LEU A 13 -34.77 21.14 -4.86
CA LEU A 13 -33.77 21.49 -5.88
C LEU A 13 -32.49 22.09 -5.27
N TRP A 14 -32.60 22.81 -4.15
CA TRP A 14 -31.45 23.35 -3.42
C TRP A 14 -30.74 22.30 -2.54
N LEU A 15 -31.47 21.30 -2.02
CA LEU A 15 -30.85 20.15 -1.32
C LEU A 15 -30.16 19.17 -2.29
N ALA A 16 -30.58 19.08 -3.55
CA ALA A 16 -29.93 18.24 -4.56
C ALA A 16 -28.59 18.81 -5.08
N LEU A 17 -28.34 20.12 -4.95
CA LEU A 17 -27.05 20.75 -5.32
C LEU A 17 -25.99 20.69 -4.21
N ALA A 18 -26.34 20.28 -2.99
CA ALA A 18 -25.47 20.37 -1.81
C ALA A 18 -24.75 19.05 -1.42
N ALA A 19 -24.75 18.05 -2.31
CA ALA A 19 -23.98 16.82 -2.12
C ALA A 19 -23.23 16.43 -3.40
N THR A 20 -22.40 17.32 -3.92
CA THR A 20 -21.27 16.84 -4.72
C THR A 20 -20.33 16.11 -3.77
N ALA A 21 -20.55 14.82 -3.57
CA ALA A 21 -19.53 13.96 -3.02
C ALA A 21 -18.31 14.10 -3.94
N PHE A 22 -17.27 14.79 -3.46
CA PHE A 22 -16.00 14.89 -4.17
C PHE A 22 -15.43 13.48 -4.28
N SER A 23 -15.78 12.81 -5.36
CA SER A 23 -15.36 11.44 -5.65
C SER A 23 -13.95 11.45 -6.19
N LEU A 24 -13.17 10.43 -5.83
CA LEU A 24 -11.81 10.31 -6.31
C LEU A 24 -11.80 10.08 -7.84
N SER A 25 -10.98 10.84 -8.56
CA SER A 25 -10.92 10.84 -10.02
C SER A 25 -9.47 10.73 -10.50
N PRO A 26 -9.18 9.93 -11.54
CA PRO A 26 -7.84 9.92 -12.16
C PRO A 26 -7.41 11.27 -12.74
N ASN A 27 -8.36 12.16 -13.03
CA ASN A 27 -8.12 13.45 -13.66
C ASN A 27 -8.15 14.62 -12.65
N PHE A 28 -8.14 14.35 -11.33
CA PHE A 28 -8.34 15.36 -10.30
C PHE A 28 -7.39 16.56 -10.42
N TYR A 29 -6.12 16.33 -10.76
CA TYR A 29 -5.12 17.38 -10.91
C TYR A 29 -4.95 17.91 -12.34
N HIS A 30 -5.70 17.40 -13.33
CA HIS A 30 -5.47 17.71 -14.75
C HIS A 30 -5.53 19.22 -15.05
N ASN A 31 -6.49 19.93 -14.46
CA ASN A 31 -6.67 21.37 -14.69
C ASN A 31 -5.96 22.25 -13.65
N VAL A 32 -5.52 21.66 -12.53
CA VAL A 32 -4.94 22.41 -11.39
C VAL A 32 -3.42 22.37 -11.41
N CYS A 33 -2.84 21.20 -11.69
CA CYS A 33 -1.42 21.01 -11.87
C CYS A 33 -1.16 19.83 -12.82
N PRO A 34 -1.19 20.06 -14.15
CA PRO A 34 -0.96 19.01 -15.15
C PRO A 34 0.40 18.31 -15.00
N GLN A 35 1.40 19.01 -14.43
CA GLN A 35 2.76 18.50 -14.23
C GLN A 35 2.92 17.66 -12.95
N ALA A 36 1.89 17.54 -12.10
CA ALA A 36 1.98 16.79 -10.84
C ALA A 36 2.36 15.32 -11.05
N LEU A 37 1.60 14.57 -11.86
CA LEU A 37 1.88 13.14 -12.07
C LEU A 37 3.20 12.87 -12.81
N PRO A 38 3.55 13.62 -13.88
CA PRO A 38 4.88 13.52 -14.50
C PRO A 38 6.03 13.77 -13.52
N ALA A 39 5.89 14.76 -12.63
CA ALA A 39 6.89 15.07 -11.62
C ALA A 39 7.08 13.94 -10.61
N ILE A 40 5.98 13.38 -10.07
CA ILE A 40 6.02 12.21 -9.17
C ILE A 40 6.75 11.05 -9.85
N LYS A 41 6.33 10.71 -11.08
CA LYS A 41 6.91 9.62 -11.86
C LYS A 41 8.42 9.76 -12.00
N ARG A 42 8.89 10.95 -12.39
CA ARG A 42 10.32 11.21 -12.59
C ARG A 42 11.14 11.00 -11.32
N VAL A 43 10.66 11.49 -10.18
CA VAL A 43 11.37 11.31 -8.90
C VAL A 43 11.36 9.85 -8.45
N VAL A 44 10.23 9.15 -8.63
CA VAL A 44 10.12 7.71 -8.33
C VAL A 44 11.07 6.89 -9.21
N GLU A 45 11.08 7.11 -10.53
CA GLU A 45 11.97 6.41 -11.46
C GLU A 45 13.44 6.64 -11.12
N ALA A 46 13.82 7.88 -10.79
CA ALA A 46 15.18 8.18 -10.34
C ALA A 46 15.54 7.46 -9.02
N ALA A 47 14.62 7.42 -8.06
CA ALA A 47 14.82 6.73 -6.78
C ALA A 47 14.93 5.20 -6.96
N VAL A 48 14.08 4.60 -7.80
CA VAL A 48 14.08 3.17 -8.13
C VAL A 48 15.32 2.78 -8.94
N HIS A 49 15.78 3.65 -9.83
CA HIS A 49 17.03 3.45 -10.58
C HIS A 49 18.24 3.44 -9.64
N LYS A 50 18.28 4.36 -8.66
CA LYS A 50 19.34 4.44 -7.66
C LYS A 50 19.32 3.24 -6.70
N GLU A 51 18.15 2.83 -6.23
CA GLU A 51 17.95 1.65 -5.38
C GLU A 51 16.68 0.92 -5.79
N ARG A 52 16.81 -0.23 -6.46
CA ARG A 52 15.66 -1.01 -6.94
C ARG A 52 14.64 -1.35 -5.84
N ARG A 53 15.12 -1.61 -4.62
CA ARG A 53 14.28 -1.90 -3.44
C ARG A 53 13.37 -0.73 -3.05
N MET A 54 13.71 0.50 -3.44
CA MET A 54 12.88 1.67 -3.14
C MET A 54 11.47 1.53 -3.71
N GLY A 55 11.32 0.90 -4.89
CA GLY A 55 9.99 0.68 -5.47
C GLY A 55 9.10 -0.20 -4.60
N ALA A 56 9.66 -1.28 -4.03
CA ALA A 56 8.95 -2.13 -3.07
C ALA A 56 8.63 -1.37 -1.77
N SER A 57 9.52 -0.48 -1.34
CA SER A 57 9.36 0.31 -0.12
C SER A 57 8.21 1.32 -0.25
N LEU A 58 8.14 2.04 -1.38
CA LEU A 58 7.07 3.00 -1.68
C LEU A 58 5.72 2.32 -1.87
N LEU A 59 5.68 1.15 -2.53
CA LEU A 59 4.47 0.33 -2.60
C LEU A 59 3.97 -0.04 -1.20
N ARG A 60 4.88 -0.45 -0.32
CA ARG A 60 4.55 -0.82 1.06
C ARG A 60 4.08 0.37 1.90
N LEU A 61 4.66 1.57 1.72
CA LEU A 61 4.19 2.78 2.40
C LEU A 61 2.71 3.04 2.12
N HIS A 62 2.28 2.92 0.85
CA HIS A 62 0.87 3.12 0.50
C HIS A 62 -0.05 2.06 1.11
N PHE A 63 0.37 0.78 1.14
CA PHE A 63 -0.39 -0.28 1.83
C PHE A 63 -0.54 0.02 3.33
N HIS A 64 0.56 0.39 4.00
CA HIS A 64 0.54 0.69 5.43
C HIS A 64 -0.27 1.93 5.77
N ASP A 65 -0.25 2.96 4.93
CA ASP A 65 -1.12 4.13 5.05
C ASP A 65 -2.59 3.72 4.96
N CYS A 66 -2.98 3.08 3.85
CA CYS A 66 -4.39 2.73 3.60
C CYS A 66 -5.02 1.79 4.63
N PHE A 67 -4.23 0.92 5.28
CA PHE A 67 -4.75 -0.01 6.29
C PHE A 67 -5.00 0.67 7.64
N VAL A 68 -4.40 1.84 7.90
CA VAL A 68 -4.53 2.56 9.18
C VAL A 68 -5.36 3.81 8.96
N ASN A 69 -6.62 3.78 9.42
CA ASN A 69 -7.59 4.87 9.25
C ASN A 69 -7.97 5.24 7.80
N GLY A 70 -7.39 4.61 6.80
CA GLY A 70 -7.65 4.88 5.38
C GLY A 70 -6.44 5.55 4.72
N CYS A 71 -6.53 5.80 3.42
CA CYS A 71 -5.41 6.40 2.69
C CYS A 71 -5.39 7.93 2.91
N ASP A 72 -4.89 8.38 4.05
CA ASP A 72 -4.93 9.79 4.48
C ASP A 72 -3.53 10.37 4.74
N GLY A 73 -2.46 9.63 4.43
CA GLY A 73 -1.08 10.06 4.66
C GLY A 73 -0.70 10.17 6.14
N SER A 74 -1.49 9.62 7.06
CA SER A 74 -1.21 9.62 8.51
C SER A 74 0.13 8.98 8.85
N LEU A 75 0.50 7.90 8.14
CA LEU A 75 1.79 7.21 8.28
C LEU A 75 3.01 8.15 8.12
N LEU A 76 2.86 9.24 7.37
CA LEU A 76 3.95 10.17 7.07
C LEU A 76 4.25 11.15 8.21
N LEU A 77 3.31 11.36 9.14
CA LEU A 77 3.46 12.31 10.24
C LEU A 77 4.53 11.85 11.24
N ASP A 78 5.38 12.78 11.66
CA ASP A 78 6.27 12.60 12.82
C ASP A 78 5.51 12.90 14.12
N SER A 79 6.00 12.39 15.25
CA SER A 79 5.34 12.55 16.55
C SER A 79 5.22 14.01 16.96
N THR A 80 4.15 14.34 17.66
CA THR A 80 3.91 15.64 18.27
C THR A 80 3.56 15.48 19.75
N SER A 81 3.26 16.56 20.45
CA SER A 81 2.71 16.49 21.81
C SER A 81 1.28 15.93 21.87
N SER A 82 0.54 15.90 20.75
CA SER A 82 -0.87 15.48 20.71
C SER A 82 -1.08 14.06 20.18
N PHE A 83 -0.10 13.47 19.48
CA PHE A 83 -0.19 12.09 19.00
C PHE A 83 1.20 11.45 18.78
N GLU A 84 1.25 10.12 18.88
CA GLU A 84 2.43 9.33 18.55
C GLU A 84 2.41 8.89 17.07
N THR A 85 3.55 9.03 16.39
CA THR A 85 3.70 8.59 14.99
C THR A 85 3.45 7.09 14.81
N GLU A 86 2.78 6.75 13.69
CA GLU A 86 2.65 5.37 13.24
C GLU A 86 3.97 4.73 12.86
N LYS A 87 5.03 5.52 12.59
CA LYS A 87 6.38 5.00 12.29
C LYS A 87 6.93 4.13 13.44
N ASN A 88 6.42 4.33 14.66
CA ASN A 88 6.80 3.56 15.85
C ASN A 88 5.92 2.32 16.09
N ALA A 89 4.90 2.08 15.27
CA ALA A 89 4.10 0.84 15.37
C ALA A 89 4.98 -0.37 15.04
N ARG A 90 4.70 -1.52 15.65
CA ARG A 90 5.43 -2.79 15.50
C ARG A 90 5.63 -3.20 14.04
N GLY A 91 4.62 -2.97 13.19
CA GLY A 91 4.70 -3.27 11.75
C GLY A 91 5.57 -2.29 10.94
N ASN A 92 5.90 -1.14 11.51
CA ASN A 92 6.55 -0.01 10.86
C ASN A 92 7.98 0.23 11.35
N LEU A 93 8.19 0.17 12.67
CA LEU A 93 9.45 0.50 13.32
C LEU A 93 10.59 -0.36 12.75
N ASN A 94 11.67 0.30 12.32
CA ASN A 94 12.83 -0.33 11.68
C ASN A 94 12.46 -1.22 10.47
N SER A 95 11.38 -0.89 9.76
CA SER A 95 10.81 -1.73 8.70
C SER A 95 10.34 -0.95 7.48
N VAL A 96 9.38 -0.02 7.64
CA VAL A 96 8.98 0.87 6.54
C VAL A 96 10.07 1.91 6.27
N ARG A 97 10.23 2.32 5.01
CA ARG A 97 11.28 3.24 4.56
C ARG A 97 10.88 3.96 3.27
N GLY A 98 11.64 4.98 2.89
CA GLY A 98 11.38 5.78 1.68
C GLY A 98 10.69 7.11 1.95
N PHE A 99 10.57 7.51 3.22
CA PHE A 99 9.99 8.80 3.60
C PHE A 99 10.72 9.99 2.95
N GLU A 100 12.04 9.89 2.80
CA GLU A 100 12.87 10.93 2.19
C GLU A 100 12.58 11.08 0.69
N VAL A 101 12.17 10.00 0.03
CA VAL A 101 11.73 10.04 -1.37
C VAL A 101 10.36 10.71 -1.46
N VAL A 102 9.46 10.46 -0.51
CA VAL A 102 8.17 11.17 -0.41
C VAL A 102 8.38 12.67 -0.20
N ASP A 103 9.35 13.07 0.63
CA ASP A 103 9.71 14.47 0.82
C ASP A 103 10.24 15.11 -0.47
N GLN A 104 11.11 14.40 -1.21
CA GLN A 104 11.61 14.86 -2.51
C GLN A 104 10.50 14.99 -3.54
N ILE A 105 9.57 14.04 -3.60
CA ILE A 105 8.40 14.11 -4.47
C ILE A 105 7.56 15.34 -4.09
N LYS A 106 7.29 15.54 -2.80
CA LYS A 106 6.47 16.65 -2.32
C LYS A 106 7.08 18.00 -2.70
N ALA A 107 8.36 18.19 -2.43
CA ALA A 107 9.07 19.42 -2.78
C ALA A 107 9.05 19.67 -4.30
N GLU A 108 9.28 18.64 -5.10
CA GLU A 108 9.28 18.78 -6.56
C GLU A 108 7.88 19.08 -7.11
N VAL A 109 6.84 18.41 -6.60
CA VAL A 109 5.46 18.64 -7.00
C VAL A 109 5.04 20.06 -6.66
N ASP A 110 5.29 20.51 -5.43
CA ASP A 110 4.94 21.87 -5.02
C ASP A 110 5.69 22.92 -5.87
N ARG A 111 6.95 22.64 -6.24
CA ARG A 111 7.75 23.48 -7.14
C ARG A 111 7.12 23.59 -8.54
N VAL A 112 6.75 22.48 -9.19
CA VAL A 112 6.17 22.52 -10.54
C VAL A 112 4.73 23.03 -10.56
N CYS A 113 4.00 22.90 -9.45
CA CYS A 113 2.65 23.42 -9.31
C CYS A 113 2.61 24.89 -8.82
N GLY A 114 3.75 25.45 -8.39
CA GLY A 114 3.88 26.80 -7.83
C GLY A 114 3.22 27.00 -6.46
N ARG A 115 2.60 25.95 -5.88
CA ARG A 115 1.91 25.96 -4.60
C ARG A 115 1.57 24.52 -4.15
N PRO A 116 1.31 24.30 -2.84
CA PRO A 116 0.87 23.00 -2.33
C PRO A 116 -0.57 22.67 -2.75
N VAL A 117 -0.72 21.89 -3.82
CA VAL A 117 -2.04 21.46 -4.35
C VAL A 117 -2.24 19.95 -4.32
N VAL A 118 -1.15 19.16 -4.31
CA VAL A 118 -1.20 17.70 -4.24
C VAL A 118 -1.00 17.26 -2.79
N SER A 119 -1.92 16.42 -2.30
CA SER A 119 -1.82 15.85 -0.95
C SER A 119 -0.73 14.79 -0.87
N CYS A 120 -0.20 14.57 0.33
CA CYS A 120 0.76 13.50 0.55
C CYS A 120 0.11 12.11 0.42
N ALA A 121 -1.18 11.99 0.77
CA ALA A 121 -1.98 10.80 0.52
C ALA A 121 -2.02 10.41 -0.99
N ASP A 122 -2.24 11.38 -1.88
CA ASP A 122 -2.20 11.12 -3.32
C ASP A 122 -0.78 10.88 -3.86
N ILE A 123 0.23 11.53 -3.28
CA ILE A 123 1.64 11.23 -3.58
C ILE A 123 1.94 9.75 -3.31
N LEU A 124 1.55 9.20 -2.16
CA LEU A 124 1.75 7.77 -1.85
C LEU A 124 1.06 6.86 -2.87
N ALA A 125 -0.19 7.16 -3.23
CA ALA A 125 -0.95 6.35 -4.17
C ALA A 125 -0.31 6.32 -5.57
N VAL A 126 0.17 7.47 -6.06
CA VAL A 126 0.86 7.58 -7.36
C VAL A 126 2.25 6.94 -7.29
N ALA A 127 3.01 7.20 -6.22
CA ALA A 127 4.34 6.64 -6.04
C ALA A 127 4.33 5.11 -5.98
N ALA A 128 3.34 4.51 -5.32
CA ALA A 128 3.16 3.06 -5.32
C ALA A 128 2.92 2.50 -6.73
N ARG A 129 2.09 3.17 -7.54
CA ARG A 129 1.83 2.76 -8.93
C ARG A 129 3.09 2.89 -9.78
N ASP A 130 3.73 4.05 -9.77
CA ASP A 130 4.93 4.31 -10.57
C ASP A 130 6.09 3.37 -10.17
N SER A 131 6.18 3.00 -8.89
CA SER A 131 7.13 2.01 -8.41
C SER A 131 6.92 0.62 -9.01
N VAL A 132 5.67 0.16 -9.06
CA VAL A 132 5.34 -1.14 -9.68
C VAL A 132 5.65 -1.13 -11.18
N VAL A 133 5.28 -0.05 -11.88
CA VAL A 133 5.57 0.11 -13.31
C VAL A 133 7.09 0.16 -13.57
N ALA A 134 7.85 0.90 -12.77
CA ALA A 134 9.31 0.99 -12.90
C ALA A 134 10.02 -0.37 -12.68
N LEU A 135 9.39 -1.30 -11.97
CA LEU A 135 9.87 -2.67 -11.78
C LEU A 135 9.25 -3.67 -12.77
N GLY A 136 8.59 -3.20 -13.83
CA GLY A 136 8.06 -4.02 -14.93
C GLY A 136 6.67 -4.60 -14.69
N GLY A 137 5.95 -4.11 -13.69
CA GLY A 137 4.59 -4.51 -13.37
C GLY A 137 3.53 -3.73 -14.14
N PRO A 138 2.24 -3.96 -13.83
CA PRO A 138 1.14 -3.35 -14.57
C PRO A 138 0.93 -1.90 -14.21
N ILE A 139 0.31 -1.17 -15.14
CA ILE A 139 -0.25 0.16 -14.91
C ILE A 139 -1.72 0.06 -14.50
N TRP A 140 -2.14 0.90 -13.57
CA TRP A 140 -3.56 1.17 -13.29
C TRP A 140 -3.82 2.67 -13.17
N LYS A 141 -5.08 3.06 -13.37
CA LYS A 141 -5.54 4.44 -13.25
C LYS A 141 -5.80 4.74 -11.77
N VAL A 142 -4.78 5.25 -11.08
CA VAL A 142 -4.89 5.74 -9.69
C VAL A 142 -6.02 6.77 -9.61
N ARG A 143 -6.93 6.61 -8.65
CA ARG A 143 -7.96 7.62 -8.35
C ARG A 143 -7.38 8.64 -7.38
N LEU A 144 -7.60 9.93 -7.60
CA LEU A 144 -6.95 11.05 -6.89
C LEU A 144 -8.01 12.02 -6.35
N GLY A 145 -7.61 12.90 -5.45
CA GLY A 145 -8.46 13.82 -4.70
C GLY A 145 -8.51 13.52 -3.19
N ARG A 146 -7.59 12.69 -2.68
CA ARG A 146 -7.47 12.44 -1.24
C ARG A 146 -6.91 13.67 -0.55
N ARG A 147 -7.23 13.82 0.72
CA ARG A 147 -6.69 14.86 1.61
C ARG A 147 -5.93 14.23 2.75
N ASP A 148 -5.05 15.02 3.33
CA ASP A 148 -4.15 14.60 4.39
C ASP A 148 -4.83 14.67 5.75
N SER A 149 -4.56 13.68 6.61
CA SER A 149 -4.99 13.68 8.00
C SER A 149 -4.34 14.80 8.81
N THR A 150 -4.92 15.05 9.99
CA THR A 150 -4.37 15.96 11.01
C THR A 150 -3.88 15.20 12.25
N THR A 151 -3.94 13.87 12.21
CA THR A 151 -3.56 12.96 13.30
C THR A 151 -2.96 11.68 12.74
N ALA A 152 -2.22 10.96 13.58
CA ALA A 152 -1.74 9.60 13.33
C ALA A 152 -2.11 8.72 14.53
N SER A 153 -2.16 7.39 14.34
CA SER A 153 -2.50 6.47 15.43
C SER A 153 -1.62 5.21 15.43
N ARG A 154 -0.54 5.25 16.21
CA ARG A 154 0.30 4.06 16.47
C ARG A 154 -0.53 2.88 16.97
N THR A 155 -1.42 3.10 17.94
CA THR A 155 -2.24 2.03 18.53
C THR A 155 -3.14 1.36 17.49
N LEU A 156 -3.74 2.14 16.59
CA LEU A 156 -4.53 1.58 15.50
C LEU A 156 -3.63 0.78 14.55
N ALA A 157 -2.47 1.33 14.16
CA ALA A 157 -1.51 0.64 13.30
C ALA A 157 -1.06 -0.71 13.89
N ASP A 158 -0.78 -0.77 15.20
CA ASP A 158 -0.41 -2.00 15.91
C ASP A 158 -1.51 -3.08 15.87
N THR A 159 -2.77 -2.64 15.75
CA THR A 159 -3.96 -3.50 15.78
C THR A 159 -4.37 -3.98 14.39
N VAL A 160 -4.33 -3.10 13.37
CA VAL A 160 -4.95 -3.37 12.06
C VAL A 160 -3.97 -3.83 10.99
N LEU A 161 -2.67 -3.56 11.13
CA LEU A 161 -1.68 -4.06 10.18
C LEU A 161 -1.52 -5.59 10.35
N PRO A 162 -1.63 -6.37 9.25
CA PRO A 162 -1.49 -7.82 9.35
C PRO A 162 -0.06 -8.22 9.74
N SER A 163 0.04 -9.25 10.58
CA SER A 163 1.33 -9.85 10.95
C SER A 163 1.76 -10.90 9.93
N ALA A 164 3.07 -11.00 9.70
CA ALA A 164 3.69 -12.05 8.88
C ALA A 164 3.44 -13.48 9.39
N SER A 165 2.93 -13.63 10.62
CA SER A 165 2.61 -14.91 11.27
C SER A 165 1.13 -15.29 11.20
N MET A 166 0.26 -14.45 10.62
CA MET A 166 -1.17 -14.74 10.53
C MET A 166 -1.45 -15.96 9.64
N ASP A 167 -2.43 -16.76 10.03
CA ASP A 167 -2.98 -17.83 9.21
C ASP A 167 -4.02 -17.30 8.20
N LEU A 168 -4.50 -18.18 7.32
CA LEU A 168 -5.41 -17.79 6.25
C LEU A 168 -6.75 -17.20 6.78
N PRO A 169 -7.46 -17.80 7.76
CA PRO A 169 -8.66 -17.20 8.33
C PRO A 169 -8.42 -15.80 8.91
N ALA A 170 -7.31 -15.59 9.64
CA ALA A 170 -6.98 -14.29 10.21
C ALA A 170 -6.69 -13.25 9.11
N LEU A 171 -5.94 -13.62 8.06
CA LEU A 171 -5.67 -12.74 6.91
C LEU A 171 -6.97 -12.36 6.18
N ILE A 172 -7.86 -13.32 5.95
CA ILE A 172 -9.16 -13.07 5.30
C ILE A 172 -9.98 -12.09 6.14
N ASN A 173 -10.04 -12.29 7.46
CA ASN A 173 -10.80 -11.39 8.33
C ASN A 173 -10.17 -9.99 8.40
N ASN A 174 -8.84 -9.90 8.47
CA ASN A 174 -8.12 -8.64 8.49
C ASN A 174 -8.40 -7.80 7.23
N PHE A 175 -8.31 -8.41 6.03
CA PHE A 175 -8.62 -7.73 4.78
C PHE A 175 -10.11 -7.39 4.66
N LYS A 176 -11.00 -8.30 5.10
CA LYS A 176 -12.45 -8.06 5.12
C LYS A 176 -12.82 -6.83 5.96
N ASN A 177 -12.14 -6.61 7.09
CA ASN A 177 -12.35 -5.43 7.94
C ASN A 177 -11.98 -4.11 7.25
N GLN A 178 -11.17 -4.18 6.19
CA GLN A 178 -10.82 -3.05 5.32
C GLN A 178 -11.71 -2.98 4.05
N GLY A 179 -12.73 -3.83 3.95
CA GLY A 179 -13.59 -3.92 2.77
C GLY A 179 -12.95 -4.65 1.58
N LEU A 180 -11.87 -5.40 1.80
CA LEU A 180 -11.15 -6.17 0.78
C LEU A 180 -11.50 -7.66 0.88
N ASN A 181 -11.80 -8.29 -0.24
CA ASN A 181 -12.23 -9.69 -0.25
C ASN A 181 -11.04 -10.67 -0.40
N LYS A 182 -11.31 -11.98 -0.43
CA LYS A 182 -10.28 -13.03 -0.60
C LYS A 182 -9.43 -12.87 -1.85
N ARG A 183 -10.02 -12.41 -2.96
CA ARG A 183 -9.28 -12.16 -4.21
C ARG A 183 -8.33 -10.98 -4.04
N ASP A 184 -8.79 -9.93 -3.36
CA ASP A 184 -7.97 -8.76 -3.04
C ASP A 184 -6.80 -9.13 -2.12
N LEU A 185 -7.02 -9.99 -1.12
CA LEU A 185 -5.95 -10.55 -0.27
C LEU A 185 -4.87 -11.25 -1.11
N VAL A 186 -5.25 -12.21 -1.95
CA VAL A 186 -4.27 -12.98 -2.74
C VAL A 186 -3.56 -12.09 -3.76
N ALA A 187 -4.29 -11.20 -4.44
CA ALA A 187 -3.71 -10.28 -5.40
C ALA A 187 -2.70 -9.33 -4.73
N LEU A 188 -3.10 -8.64 -3.64
CA LEU A 188 -2.24 -7.68 -2.94
C LEU A 188 -1.04 -8.34 -2.26
N SER A 189 -1.17 -9.60 -1.81
CA SER A 189 -0.02 -10.38 -1.32
C SER A 189 1.03 -10.61 -2.40
N GLY A 190 0.62 -10.60 -3.68
CA GLY A 190 1.54 -10.56 -4.82
C GLY A 190 2.49 -9.36 -4.84
N GLY A 191 2.25 -8.32 -4.04
CA GLY A 191 3.24 -7.25 -3.81
C GLY A 191 4.58 -7.75 -3.25
N HIS A 192 4.59 -8.93 -2.61
CA HIS A 192 5.81 -9.63 -2.20
C HIS A 192 6.59 -10.28 -3.37
N THR A 193 6.24 -10.03 -4.63
CA THR A 193 7.13 -10.37 -5.76
C THR A 193 8.36 -9.45 -5.84
N ILE A 194 8.37 -8.34 -5.09
CA ILE A 194 9.49 -7.41 -5.00
C ILE A 194 9.87 -7.14 -3.54
N GLY A 195 11.08 -6.66 -3.32
CA GLY A 195 11.56 -6.24 -2.01
C GLY A 195 12.12 -7.38 -1.17
N LEU A 196 12.38 -7.07 0.10
CA LEU A 196 13.12 -7.93 1.03
C LEU A 196 12.47 -7.89 2.42
N SER A 197 12.57 -8.99 3.15
CA SER A 197 12.19 -9.10 4.56
C SER A 197 13.41 -9.30 5.46
N GLN A 198 13.29 -8.90 6.72
CA GLN A 198 14.31 -9.13 7.74
C GLN A 198 14.19 -10.54 8.32
N CYS A 199 15.34 -11.14 8.66
CA CYS A 199 15.43 -12.48 9.26
C CYS A 199 14.51 -12.67 10.46
N LEU A 200 14.42 -11.67 11.35
CA LEU A 200 13.49 -11.69 12.49
C LEU A 200 12.06 -12.10 12.10
N ILE A 201 11.58 -11.65 10.94
CA ILE A 201 10.19 -11.81 10.50
C ILE A 201 9.90 -13.23 10.03
N PHE A 202 10.85 -13.90 9.37
CA PHE A 202 10.66 -15.23 8.80
C PHE A 202 11.39 -16.36 9.56
N ARG A 203 12.21 -16.02 10.56
CA ARG A 203 13.03 -16.98 11.32
C ARG A 203 12.20 -18.15 11.85
N ASN A 204 11.06 -17.87 12.49
CA ASN A 204 10.22 -18.92 13.06
C ASN A 204 9.78 -19.94 11.99
N ARG A 205 9.37 -19.46 10.81
CA ARG A 205 8.95 -20.33 9.70
C ARG A 205 10.08 -21.23 9.24
N ILE A 206 11.25 -20.65 8.91
CA ILE A 206 12.33 -21.43 8.31
C ILE A 206 12.90 -22.48 9.27
N TYR A 207 12.70 -22.37 10.59
CA TYR A 207 13.18 -23.35 11.57
C TYR A 207 12.11 -24.34 12.04
N ASN A 208 10.83 -23.94 12.09
CA ASN A 208 9.79 -24.69 12.80
C ASN A 208 8.58 -25.09 11.93
N ALA A 209 8.43 -24.54 10.72
CA ALA A 209 7.31 -24.91 9.86
C ALA A 209 7.54 -26.26 9.17
N THR A 210 6.45 -27.00 8.93
CA THR A 210 6.44 -28.27 8.22
C THR A 210 6.07 -28.13 6.75
N ASN A 211 5.30 -27.09 6.39
CA ASN A 211 4.92 -26.74 5.02
C ASN A 211 5.95 -25.82 4.35
N ILE A 212 7.20 -26.26 4.32
CA ILE A 212 8.32 -25.53 3.71
C ILE A 212 9.24 -26.50 2.98
N ASP A 213 9.61 -26.16 1.74
CA ASP A 213 10.63 -26.90 1.00
C ASP A 213 11.94 -26.98 1.81
N PRO A 214 12.44 -28.19 2.17
CA PRO A 214 13.62 -28.33 3.02
C PRO A 214 14.89 -27.69 2.44
N ALA A 215 15.03 -27.69 1.11
CA ALA A 215 16.16 -27.06 0.43
C ALA A 215 16.10 -25.53 0.57
N PHE A 216 14.93 -24.92 0.35
CA PHE A 216 14.71 -23.49 0.58
C PHE A 216 14.89 -23.10 2.05
N ALA A 217 14.40 -23.92 2.99
CA ALA A 217 14.63 -23.71 4.41
C ALA A 217 16.13 -23.65 4.73
N LYS A 218 16.90 -24.63 4.25
CA LYS A 218 18.37 -24.68 4.40
C LYS A 218 19.04 -23.45 3.79
N GLU A 219 18.63 -23.04 2.59
CA GLU A 219 19.12 -21.83 1.93
C GLU A 219 18.89 -20.56 2.76
N ARG A 220 17.69 -20.38 3.33
CA ARG A 220 17.38 -19.22 4.18
C ARG A 220 18.10 -19.25 5.53
N ARG A 221 18.32 -20.44 6.12
CA ARG A 221 19.06 -20.59 7.38
C ARG A 221 20.54 -20.17 7.25
N ALA A 222 21.13 -20.27 6.06
CA ALA A 222 22.52 -19.86 5.81
C ALA A 222 22.77 -18.37 6.12
N THR A 223 21.77 -17.52 5.94
CA THR A 223 21.86 -16.06 6.22
C THR A 223 20.97 -15.60 7.38
N CYS A 224 20.18 -16.51 7.97
CA CYS A 224 19.30 -16.24 9.10
C CYS A 224 19.53 -17.27 10.22
N PRO A 225 20.49 -17.02 11.13
CA PRO A 225 20.76 -17.89 12.27
C PRO A 225 19.57 -18.02 13.24
N ARG A 226 19.57 -19.10 14.05
CA ARG A 226 18.55 -19.30 15.11
C ARG A 226 18.53 -18.16 16.13
N THR A 227 19.68 -17.55 16.40
CA THR A 227 19.86 -16.44 17.33
C THR A 227 20.78 -15.41 16.70
N GLY A 228 20.45 -14.12 16.84
CA GLY A 228 21.19 -13.03 16.17
C GLY A 228 20.84 -12.86 14.69
N GLY A 229 21.48 -11.89 14.02
CA GLY A 229 21.25 -11.61 12.60
C GLY A 229 19.85 -11.11 12.26
N ASN A 230 19.13 -10.50 13.22
CA ASN A 230 17.73 -10.06 13.05
C ASN A 230 17.50 -9.22 11.80
N THR A 231 18.44 -8.33 11.48
CA THR A 231 18.36 -7.36 10.38
C THR A 231 18.83 -7.92 9.05
N ASN A 232 19.38 -9.15 9.00
CA ASN A 232 19.81 -9.78 7.76
C ASN A 232 18.62 -9.87 6.80
N LEU A 233 18.82 -9.44 5.57
CA LEU A 233 17.75 -9.34 4.59
C LEU A 233 17.72 -10.59 3.71
N ALA A 234 16.52 -11.08 3.42
CA ALA A 234 16.28 -12.07 2.40
C ALA A 234 15.20 -11.56 1.42
N PRO A 235 15.32 -11.86 0.12
CA PRO A 235 14.31 -11.50 -0.84
C PRO A 235 13.05 -12.34 -0.66
N PHE A 236 11.89 -11.73 -0.93
CA PHE A 236 10.60 -12.43 -0.88
C PHE A 236 10.46 -13.49 -1.99
N ASP A 237 11.05 -13.24 -3.17
CA ASP A 237 11.13 -14.19 -4.28
C ASP A 237 12.51 -14.12 -4.99
N PRO A 238 12.81 -14.98 -6.00
CA PRO A 238 14.11 -15.00 -6.68
C PRO A 238 14.39 -13.78 -7.58
N THR A 239 13.40 -12.92 -7.81
CA THR A 239 13.46 -11.75 -8.69
C THR A 239 13.06 -10.47 -7.95
N PRO A 240 13.73 -10.11 -6.83
CA PRO A 240 13.25 -9.10 -5.87
C PRO A 240 13.14 -7.65 -6.40
N ALA A 241 13.55 -7.42 -7.65
CA ALA A 241 13.51 -6.14 -8.35
C ALA A 241 12.70 -6.22 -9.66
N ARG A 242 11.87 -7.24 -9.84
CA ARG A 242 10.98 -7.41 -10.99
C ARG A 242 9.59 -7.78 -10.51
N PHE A 243 8.59 -7.04 -10.95
CA PHE A 243 7.21 -7.30 -10.58
C PHE A 243 6.59 -8.35 -11.50
N ASP A 244 6.58 -9.62 -11.08
CA ASP A 244 6.11 -10.73 -11.90
C ASP A 244 5.34 -11.80 -11.09
N THR A 245 5.30 -13.05 -11.56
CA THR A 245 4.55 -14.16 -10.93
C THR A 245 5.43 -15.12 -10.13
N ALA A 246 6.72 -14.82 -9.96
CA ALA A 246 7.66 -15.67 -9.23
C ALA A 246 7.22 -15.89 -7.77
N TYR A 247 6.64 -14.88 -7.13
CA TYR A 247 5.98 -15.02 -5.82
C TYR A 247 5.00 -16.22 -5.78
N PHE A 248 4.01 -16.26 -6.67
CA PHE A 248 3.00 -17.33 -6.68
C PHE A 248 3.60 -18.68 -7.10
N LYS A 249 4.57 -18.69 -8.02
CA LYS A 249 5.31 -19.91 -8.38
C LYS A 249 6.08 -20.49 -7.20
N ASN A 250 6.59 -19.64 -6.31
CA ASN A 250 7.22 -20.06 -5.08
C ASN A 250 6.23 -20.67 -4.09
N LEU A 251 5.04 -20.08 -3.92
CA LEU A 251 4.03 -20.63 -3.00
C LEU A 251 3.63 -22.06 -3.37
N VAL A 252 3.43 -22.33 -4.68
CA VAL A 252 3.12 -23.68 -5.20
C VAL A 252 4.23 -24.70 -4.92
N LYS A 253 5.46 -24.23 -4.67
CA LYS A 253 6.63 -25.07 -4.34
C LYS A 253 6.96 -25.07 -2.84
N GLU A 254 6.06 -24.57 -1.99
CA GLU A 254 6.29 -24.39 -0.54
C GLU A 254 7.45 -23.45 -0.19
N ARG A 255 7.78 -22.52 -1.10
CA ARG A 255 8.86 -21.54 -1.01
C ARG A 255 8.39 -20.12 -0.70
N GLY A 256 7.19 -19.93 -0.14
CA GLY A 256 6.79 -18.64 0.42
C GLY A 256 7.74 -18.23 1.55
N LEU A 257 8.15 -16.96 1.64
CA LEU A 257 9.12 -16.56 2.67
C LEU A 257 8.47 -16.50 4.06
N LEU A 258 7.31 -15.85 4.15
CA LEU A 258 6.58 -15.65 5.40
C LEU A 258 5.56 -16.77 5.67
N THR A 259 5.14 -16.90 6.92
CA THR A 259 4.02 -17.80 7.27
C THR A 259 2.74 -17.35 6.58
N SER A 260 2.47 -16.04 6.59
CA SER A 260 1.33 -15.44 5.90
C SER A 260 1.36 -15.65 4.38
N ASP A 261 2.54 -15.76 3.76
CA ASP A 261 2.67 -16.06 2.33
C ASP A 261 2.23 -17.50 2.06
N GLN A 262 2.82 -18.45 2.79
CA GLN A 262 2.52 -19.87 2.55
C GLN A 262 1.10 -20.24 2.98
N ALA A 263 0.48 -19.50 3.90
CA ALA A 263 -0.92 -19.67 4.28
C ALA A 263 -1.89 -19.50 3.09
N LEU A 264 -1.50 -18.77 2.03
CA LEU A 264 -2.33 -18.62 0.83
C LEU A 264 -2.39 -19.88 -0.03
N PHE A 265 -1.44 -20.81 0.14
CA PHE A 265 -1.34 -22.08 -0.59
C PHE A 265 -0.96 -23.21 0.38
N SER A 266 -1.95 -23.77 1.08
CA SER A 266 -1.77 -24.81 2.10
C SER A 266 -3.03 -25.69 2.21
N GLY A 267 -3.67 -26.03 1.09
CA GLY A 267 -4.90 -26.84 1.04
C GLY A 267 -6.18 -26.02 1.30
N GLY A 268 -6.15 -24.70 1.09
CA GLY A 268 -7.19 -23.77 1.50
C GLY A 268 -8.03 -23.20 0.36
N SER A 269 -8.96 -22.31 0.71
CA SER A 269 -9.90 -21.69 -0.26
C SER A 269 -9.25 -20.70 -1.25
N THR A 270 -7.96 -20.41 -1.10
CA THR A 270 -7.19 -19.50 -1.95
C THR A 270 -6.28 -20.23 -2.95
N ASP A 271 -6.07 -21.54 -2.79
CA ASP A 271 -5.10 -22.31 -3.56
C ASP A 271 -5.33 -22.19 -5.07
N LYS A 272 -6.58 -22.33 -5.51
CA LYS A 272 -6.93 -22.25 -6.94
C LYS A 272 -6.56 -20.90 -7.57
N LEU A 273 -6.67 -19.82 -6.79
CA LEU A 273 -6.33 -18.48 -7.25
C LEU A 273 -4.81 -18.29 -7.32
N VAL A 274 -4.07 -18.81 -6.32
CA VAL A 274 -2.60 -18.84 -6.35
C VAL A 274 -2.08 -19.62 -7.55
N GLU A 275 -2.63 -20.80 -7.84
CA GLU A 275 -2.29 -21.57 -9.05
C GLU A 275 -2.52 -20.76 -10.32
N THR A 276 -3.65 -20.05 -10.40
CA THR A 276 -4.01 -19.23 -11.56
C THR A 276 -2.98 -18.12 -11.77
N TYR A 277 -2.65 -17.37 -10.72
CA TYR A 277 -1.66 -16.30 -10.80
C TYR A 277 -0.23 -16.83 -11.08
N SER A 278 0.12 -18.02 -10.59
CA SER A 278 1.43 -18.63 -10.87
C SER A 278 1.66 -18.93 -12.36
N LYS A 279 0.58 -19.17 -13.11
CA LYS A 279 0.60 -19.54 -14.53
C LYS A 279 0.26 -18.39 -15.46
N ASN A 280 -0.49 -17.39 -15.00
CA ASN A 280 -1.04 -16.33 -15.85
C ASN A 280 -0.72 -14.93 -15.30
N PRO A 281 0.35 -14.27 -15.79
CA PRO A 281 0.72 -12.93 -15.33
C PRO A 281 -0.35 -11.88 -15.64
N ASN A 282 -1.08 -12.00 -16.76
CA ASN A 282 -2.12 -11.02 -17.12
C ASN A 282 -3.28 -11.04 -16.13
N VAL A 283 -3.72 -12.23 -15.70
CA VAL A 283 -4.81 -12.36 -14.71
C VAL A 283 -4.38 -11.80 -13.35
N PHE A 284 -3.14 -12.09 -12.92
CA PHE A 284 -2.56 -11.47 -11.72
C PHE A 284 -2.52 -9.95 -11.83
N TRP A 285 -1.96 -9.41 -12.91
CA TRP A 285 -1.78 -7.98 -13.10
C TRP A 285 -3.10 -7.19 -13.15
N VAL A 286 -4.12 -7.73 -13.80
CA VAL A 286 -5.46 -7.12 -13.84
C VAL A 286 -6.08 -7.08 -12.45
N ASP A 287 -6.00 -8.19 -11.70
CA ASP A 287 -6.56 -8.24 -10.35
C ASP A 287 -5.74 -7.38 -9.38
N PHE A 288 -4.41 -7.36 -9.49
CA PHE A 288 -3.54 -6.49 -8.68
C PHE A 288 -3.90 -5.02 -8.87
N GLY A 289 -4.04 -4.54 -10.11
CA GLY A 289 -4.45 -3.16 -10.38
C GLY A 289 -5.84 -2.83 -9.83
N LYS A 290 -6.81 -3.74 -9.95
CA LYS A 290 -8.16 -3.57 -9.36
C LYS A 290 -8.11 -3.51 -7.84
N SER A 291 -7.34 -4.38 -7.20
CA SER A 291 -7.22 -4.45 -5.75
C SER A 291 -6.44 -3.24 -5.20
N MET A 292 -5.42 -2.75 -5.91
CA MET A 292 -4.75 -1.48 -5.57
C MET A 292 -5.70 -0.29 -5.65
N ILE A 293 -6.59 -0.23 -6.64
CA ILE A 293 -7.63 0.82 -6.70
C ILE A 293 -8.60 0.71 -5.53
N LYS A 294 -9.05 -0.50 -5.16
CA LYS A 294 -9.94 -0.70 -4.02
C LYS A 294 -9.26 -0.30 -2.70
N MET A 295 -8.03 -0.76 -2.48
CA MET A 295 -7.22 -0.40 -1.31
C MET A 295 -7.04 1.12 -1.23
N GLY A 296 -6.71 1.77 -2.35
CA GLY A 296 -6.62 3.22 -2.45
C GLY A 296 -7.93 3.95 -2.12
N ASN A 297 -9.09 3.31 -2.15
CA ASN A 297 -10.38 3.93 -1.85
C ASN A 297 -10.86 3.64 -0.41
N ILE A 298 -10.00 3.09 0.47
CA ILE A 298 -10.35 2.88 1.88
C ILE A 298 -10.42 4.25 2.56
N LYS A 299 -11.64 4.61 3.01
CA LYS A 299 -11.95 5.76 3.88
C LYS A 299 -11.19 7.06 3.54
N PRO A 300 -11.20 7.54 2.28
CA PRO A 300 -10.45 8.73 1.91
C PRO A 300 -11.07 9.97 2.57
N LEU A 301 -10.23 10.89 3.03
CA LEU A 301 -10.65 12.26 3.34
C LEU A 301 -10.81 13.02 2.02
N THR A 302 -11.96 13.66 1.79
CA THR A 302 -12.23 14.42 0.55
C THR A 302 -12.91 15.76 0.83
N GLY A 303 -13.00 16.62 -0.19
CA GLY A 303 -13.66 17.92 -0.09
C GLY A 303 -13.01 18.83 0.95
N LYS A 304 -13.71 19.09 2.06
CA LYS A 304 -13.21 19.93 3.18
C LYS A 304 -12.61 19.13 4.34
N GLN A 305 -12.62 17.80 4.28
CA GLN A 305 -12.08 16.94 5.35
C GLN A 305 -10.55 16.89 5.28
N GLY A 306 -9.85 17.05 6.40
CA GLY A 306 -8.38 17.08 6.42
C GLY A 306 -7.81 18.31 5.72
N GLN A 307 -6.55 18.23 5.26
CA GLN A 307 -5.77 19.33 4.70
C GLN A 307 -5.02 18.95 3.43
N ILE A 308 -4.33 19.91 2.80
CA ILE A 308 -3.24 19.64 1.85
C ILE A 308 -1.97 20.06 2.56
N ARG A 309 -1.17 19.09 3.02
CA ARG A 309 0.06 19.41 3.76
C ARG A 309 1.08 20.07 2.86
N VAL A 310 1.81 21.04 3.39
CA VAL A 310 3.00 21.63 2.73
C VAL A 310 4.23 20.75 2.97
N ASN A 311 4.31 20.12 4.13
CA ASN A 311 5.34 19.15 4.48
C ASN A 311 4.65 17.87 4.97
N CYS A 312 4.91 16.74 4.32
CA CYS A 312 4.24 15.48 4.63
C CYS A 312 4.50 14.97 6.05
N ARG A 313 5.55 15.46 6.73
CA ARG A 313 5.90 15.04 8.08
C ARG A 313 5.14 15.74 9.19
N LYS A 314 4.39 16.80 8.90
CA LYS A 314 3.68 17.57 9.92
C LYS A 314 2.34 18.12 9.43
N VAL A 315 1.46 18.38 10.37
CA VAL A 315 0.25 19.19 10.15
C VAL A 315 0.67 20.62 9.79
N ASN A 316 -0.12 21.32 8.96
CA ASN A 316 0.16 22.71 8.57
C ASN A 316 0.11 23.67 9.75
#